data_AF-A0A7W7QFV9-F1
#
_entry.id   AF-A0A7W7QFV9-F1
#
_cell.length_a   1.000
_cell.length_b   1.000
_cell.length_c   1.000
_cell.angle_alpha   90.00
_cell.angle_beta   90.00
_cell.angle_gamma   90.00
#
_symmetry.space_group_name_H-M   'P 1'
#
loop_
_entity.id
_entity.type
_entity.pdbx_description
1 polymer ?
#
loop_
_entity_poly.entity_id
_entity_poly.type
_entity_poly.pdbx_seq_one_letter_code
_entity_poly.pdbx_strand_id
1 'polypeptide(L)'
;MRKRLLYLLSVLAVTIAGTVTVNMLNPAEAAADGCYTWNRTLREGMSGSDVTQLQIRVAGWVASGENLVLDGRFGPATARAVERFKDAYGLNSDGVAGTEMFEKIYALQDNDCTPIHFAYSEMDDNCGANNFNGGKVSAEAAKRNTLRMMWQLEAMRHKLGDRPMVVSISFRSESCNASVGGSPTSRHMYGQATDFSTRSGPTLCQMYHAAKTSGFEEILGPGYPGHNDHTHVANDPVRTWSAPNC
;
A
#
# COMPACT_ATOMS: atom_id res chain seq x y z
N MET A 1 -92.98 -30.58 -19.16
CA MET A 1 -92.24 -31.60 -18.37
C MET A 1 -90.75 -31.40 -18.59
N ARG A 2 -89.96 -31.54 -17.50
CA ARG A 2 -88.47 -31.45 -17.40
C ARG A 2 -87.88 -30.03 -17.55
N LYS A 3 -86.90 -29.58 -16.77
CA LYS A 3 -86.41 -29.77 -15.39
C LYS A 3 -85.26 -28.74 -15.28
N ARG A 4 -85.31 -27.90 -14.24
CA ARG A 4 -84.25 -27.07 -13.59
C ARG A 4 -82.80 -27.28 -14.05
N LEU A 5 -82.02 -26.19 -14.19
CA LEU A 5 -80.91 -25.87 -13.26
C LEU A 5 -80.35 -24.45 -13.50
N LEU A 6 -80.43 -23.60 -12.47
CA LEU A 6 -79.66 -22.38 -12.33
C LEU A 6 -78.22 -22.76 -11.97
N TYR A 7 -77.23 -22.27 -12.72
CA TYR A 7 -75.83 -22.31 -12.31
C TYR A 7 -75.42 -20.94 -11.78
N LEU A 8 -75.25 -20.88 -10.46
CA LEU A 8 -74.54 -19.82 -9.75
C LEU A 8 -73.07 -19.86 -10.16
N LEU A 9 -72.60 -18.83 -10.85
CA LEU A 9 -71.18 -18.57 -11.05
C LEU A 9 -70.63 -17.89 -9.79
N SER A 10 -70.14 -18.70 -8.86
CA SER A 10 -69.33 -18.24 -7.73
C SER A 10 -67.96 -17.78 -8.23
N VAL A 11 -67.70 -16.48 -8.17
CA VAL A 11 -66.37 -15.89 -8.37
C VAL A 11 -65.51 -16.26 -7.16
N LEU A 12 -64.56 -17.18 -7.35
CA LEU A 12 -63.53 -17.48 -6.36
C LEU A 12 -62.39 -16.47 -6.56
N ALA A 13 -62.38 -15.40 -5.77
CA ALA A 13 -61.24 -14.49 -5.69
C ALA A 13 -60.11 -15.19 -4.91
N VAL A 14 -59.15 -15.76 -5.63
CA VAL A 14 -57.93 -16.31 -5.05
C VAL A 14 -57.00 -15.14 -4.73
N THR A 15 -57.01 -14.68 -3.48
CA THR A 15 -56.00 -13.77 -2.95
C THR A 15 -54.73 -14.57 -2.67
N ILE A 16 -53.78 -14.56 -3.61
CA ILE A 16 -52.42 -15.04 -3.35
C ILE A 16 -51.73 -13.96 -2.49
N ALA A 17 -51.76 -14.13 -1.18
CA ALA A 17 -50.87 -13.40 -0.27
C ALA A 17 -49.46 -13.99 -0.41
N GLY A 18 -48.75 -13.60 -1.47
CA GLY A 18 -47.35 -13.93 -1.64
C GLY A 18 -46.51 -13.08 -0.70
N THR A 19 -45.96 -13.68 0.36
CA THR A 19 -44.91 -13.04 1.16
C THR A 19 -43.66 -12.91 0.29
N VAL A 20 -43.39 -11.71 -0.21
CA VAL A 20 -42.09 -11.37 -0.80
C VAL A 20 -41.10 -11.27 0.36
N THR A 21 -40.35 -12.34 0.60
CA THR A 21 -39.18 -12.29 1.47
C THR A 21 -38.09 -11.52 0.72
N VAL A 22 -37.98 -10.24 1.00
CA VAL A 22 -36.81 -9.46 0.61
C VAL A 22 -35.67 -9.97 1.49
N ASN A 23 -34.81 -10.83 0.94
CA ASN A 23 -33.53 -11.10 1.56
C ASN A 23 -32.74 -9.79 1.51
N MET A 24 -32.82 -9.01 2.59
CA MET A 24 -31.84 -7.97 2.85
C MET A 24 -30.51 -8.69 2.92
N LEU A 25 -29.66 -8.50 1.92
CA LEU A 25 -28.25 -8.87 2.03
C LEU A 25 -27.73 -8.07 3.21
N ASN A 26 -27.47 -8.75 4.35
CA ASN A 26 -26.67 -8.15 5.40
C ASN A 26 -25.38 -7.65 4.71
N PRO A 27 -24.96 -6.39 4.93
CA PRO A 27 -23.60 -6.03 4.58
C PRO A 27 -22.70 -7.07 5.24
N ALA A 28 -21.81 -7.68 4.45
CA ALA A 28 -20.82 -8.59 4.98
C ALA A 28 -20.19 -7.89 6.20
N GLU A 29 -20.19 -8.56 7.35
CA GLU A 29 -19.32 -8.13 8.45
C GLU A 29 -17.95 -7.90 7.82
N ALA A 30 -17.43 -6.67 7.90
CA ALA A 30 -16.14 -6.32 7.34
C ALA A 30 -15.17 -7.40 7.78
N ALA A 31 -14.74 -8.24 6.83
CA ALA A 31 -13.91 -9.38 7.14
C ALA A 31 -12.71 -8.85 7.91
N ALA A 32 -12.54 -9.32 9.14
CA ALA A 32 -11.39 -8.92 9.94
C ALA A 32 -10.14 -9.27 9.13
N ASP A 33 -9.39 -8.25 8.75
CA ASP A 33 -8.20 -8.42 7.95
C ASP A 33 -7.15 -9.19 8.77
N GLY A 34 -6.44 -10.11 8.11
CA GLY A 34 -5.50 -11.03 8.77
C GLY A 34 -4.33 -10.34 9.45
N CYS A 35 -3.99 -9.12 9.03
CA CYS A 35 -2.95 -8.30 9.64
C CYS A 35 -3.50 -7.32 10.68
N TYR A 36 -4.41 -6.42 10.26
CA TYR A 36 -4.85 -5.30 11.09
C TYR A 36 -6.23 -4.79 10.68
N THR A 37 -7.14 -4.67 11.65
CA THR A 37 -8.49 -4.12 11.43
C THR A 37 -8.66 -2.80 12.19
N TRP A 38 -9.06 -1.74 11.50
CA TRP A 38 -9.47 -0.48 12.13
C TRP A 38 -10.88 -0.59 12.71
N ASN A 39 -11.04 -0.20 13.97
CA ASN A 39 -12.31 -0.28 14.71
C ASN A 39 -13.02 1.07 14.85
N ARG A 40 -12.46 2.15 14.29
CA ARG A 40 -13.03 3.49 14.29
C ARG A 40 -12.59 4.29 13.07
N THR A 41 -13.41 5.25 12.68
CA THR A 41 -13.04 6.29 11.71
C THR A 41 -11.93 7.18 12.26
N LEU A 42 -10.93 7.49 11.43
CA LEU A 42 -9.82 8.38 11.77
C LEU A 42 -9.90 9.70 10.99
N ARG A 43 -9.62 10.81 11.68
CA ARG A 43 -9.62 12.18 11.12
C ARG A 43 -8.62 13.05 11.87
N GLU A 44 -8.40 14.27 11.36
CA GLU A 44 -7.47 15.23 11.98
C GLU A 44 -7.72 15.43 13.49
N GLY A 45 -6.63 15.62 14.24
CA GLY A 45 -6.62 15.78 15.69
C GLY A 45 -6.59 14.47 16.48
N MET A 46 -6.83 13.33 15.83
CA MET A 46 -6.76 12.01 16.48
C MET A 46 -5.32 11.53 16.62
N SER A 47 -5.08 10.65 17.59
CA SER A 47 -3.79 9.98 17.77
C SER A 47 -3.98 8.55 18.24
N GLY A 48 -2.96 7.72 18.03
CA GLY A 48 -2.95 6.32 18.48
C GLY A 48 -2.14 5.41 17.57
N SER A 49 -2.02 4.14 17.99
CA SER A 49 -1.37 3.10 17.18
C SER A 49 -2.11 2.85 15.87
N ASP A 50 -3.43 3.00 15.85
CA ASP A 50 -4.27 2.93 14.66
C ASP A 50 -3.98 4.03 13.64
N VAL A 51 -3.60 5.22 14.11
CA VAL A 51 -3.09 6.30 13.25
C VAL A 51 -1.71 5.97 12.70
N THR A 52 -0.80 5.42 13.51
CA THR A 52 0.50 4.95 13.00
C THR A 52 0.32 3.87 11.93
N GLN A 53 -0.61 2.94 12.17
CA GLN A 53 -1.00 1.92 11.22
C GLN A 53 -1.52 2.55 9.92
N LEU A 54 -2.38 3.57 9.98
CA LEU A 54 -2.83 4.29 8.79
C LEU A 54 -1.68 4.97 8.05
N GLN A 55 -0.81 5.69 8.77
CA GLN A 55 0.35 6.40 8.21
C GLN A 55 1.29 5.48 7.45
N ILE A 56 1.47 4.23 7.88
CA ILE A 56 2.25 3.22 7.12
C ILE A 56 1.62 3.00 5.74
N ARG A 57 0.30 2.76 5.67
CA ARG A 57 -0.41 2.44 4.41
C ARG A 57 -0.45 3.61 3.46
N VAL A 58 -0.50 4.83 3.99
CA VAL A 58 -0.54 6.05 3.19
C VAL A 58 0.83 6.71 2.98
N ALA A 59 1.93 6.10 3.42
CA ALA A 59 3.27 6.69 3.37
C ALA A 59 3.73 7.07 1.96
N GLY A 60 3.23 6.36 0.94
CA GLY A 60 3.52 6.64 -0.46
C GLY A 60 2.66 7.73 -1.11
N TRP A 61 1.65 8.28 -0.43
CA TRP A 61 0.68 9.22 -1.01
C TRP A 61 1.01 10.67 -0.67
N VAL A 62 2.15 11.16 -1.15
CA VAL A 62 2.67 12.49 -0.83
C VAL A 62 2.90 13.34 -2.09
N ALA A 63 3.01 14.66 -1.95
CA ALA A 63 3.46 15.49 -3.08
C ALA A 63 4.96 15.35 -3.31
N SER A 64 5.43 15.85 -4.46
CA SER A 64 6.86 15.86 -4.76
C SER A 64 7.64 16.59 -3.67
N GLY A 65 8.53 15.86 -2.99
CA GLY A 65 9.37 16.42 -1.96
C GLY A 65 8.69 16.60 -0.60
N GLU A 66 7.54 15.98 -0.39
CA GLU A 66 6.97 15.75 0.94
C GLU A 66 7.35 14.35 1.44
N ASN A 67 7.36 14.16 2.77
CA ASN A 67 7.37 12.85 3.40
C ASN A 67 6.38 12.85 4.57
N LEU A 68 5.73 11.71 4.79
CA LEU A 68 4.86 11.47 5.90
C LEU A 68 5.63 10.91 7.10
N VAL A 69 5.55 11.61 8.23
CA VAL A 69 6.09 11.12 9.50
C VAL A 69 5.10 10.13 10.12
N LEU A 70 5.62 9.00 10.62
CA LEU A 70 4.84 7.95 11.28
C LEU A 70 4.85 8.17 12.80
N ASP A 71 4.25 9.27 13.26
CA ASP A 71 4.25 9.69 14.66
C ASP A 71 2.98 9.29 15.45
N GLY A 72 2.04 8.62 14.77
CA GLY A 72 0.74 8.27 15.36
C GLY A 72 -0.16 9.48 15.62
N ARG A 73 0.09 10.62 14.99
CA ARG A 73 -0.76 11.83 15.07
C ARG A 73 -1.37 12.12 13.71
N PHE A 74 -2.69 12.22 13.67
CA PHE A 74 -3.42 12.57 12.47
C PHE A 74 -3.41 14.09 12.34
N GLY A 75 -2.32 14.63 11.81
CA GLY A 75 -2.19 16.04 11.45
C GLY A 75 -2.47 16.31 9.97
N PRO A 76 -2.25 17.56 9.51
CA PRO A 76 -2.50 17.97 8.14
C PRO A 76 -1.74 17.17 7.07
N ALA A 77 -0.54 16.68 7.39
CA ALA A 77 0.21 15.81 6.47
C ALA A 77 -0.49 14.46 6.27
N THR A 78 -1.02 13.87 7.34
CA THR A 78 -1.79 12.61 7.28
C THR A 78 -3.10 12.81 6.52
N ALA A 79 -3.81 13.93 6.74
CA ALA A 79 -5.04 14.24 6.00
C ALA A 79 -4.80 14.34 4.50
N ARG A 80 -3.78 15.08 4.07
CA ARG A 80 -3.41 15.18 2.64
C ARG A 80 -3.02 13.83 2.04
N ALA A 81 -2.36 12.96 2.81
CA ALA A 81 -2.03 11.61 2.35
C ALA A 81 -3.27 10.72 2.19
N VAL A 82 -4.24 10.86 3.11
CA VAL A 82 -5.55 10.20 3.02
C VAL A 82 -6.32 10.69 1.79
N GLU A 83 -6.39 12.00 1.55
CA GLU A 83 -7.05 12.57 0.36
C GLU A 83 -6.43 12.03 -0.92
N ARG A 84 -5.10 12.04 -1.04
CA ARG A 84 -4.41 11.54 -2.24
C ARG A 84 -4.60 10.04 -2.47
N PHE A 85 -4.62 9.24 -1.39
CA PHE A 85 -4.96 7.83 -1.49
C PHE A 85 -6.39 7.67 -2.03
N LYS A 86 -7.35 8.41 -1.47
CA LYS A 86 -8.76 8.33 -1.85
C LYS A 86 -8.97 8.78 -3.29
N ASP A 87 -8.37 9.89 -3.71
CA ASP A 87 -8.36 10.39 -5.08
C ASP A 87 -7.83 9.33 -6.06
N ALA A 88 -6.68 8.72 -5.74
CA ALA A 88 -6.05 7.74 -6.60
C ALA A 88 -6.89 6.48 -6.81
N TYR A 89 -7.68 6.10 -5.80
CA TYR A 89 -8.57 4.94 -5.85
C TYR A 89 -10.03 5.26 -6.14
N GLY A 90 -10.34 6.51 -6.54
CA GLY A 90 -11.70 6.92 -6.91
C GLY A 90 -12.70 6.95 -5.76
N LEU A 91 -12.22 7.18 -4.54
CA LEU A 91 -13.02 7.31 -3.32
C LEU A 91 -13.31 8.79 -3.02
N ASN A 92 -14.29 9.08 -2.15
CA ASN A 92 -14.64 10.46 -1.78
C ASN A 92 -13.57 11.15 -0.91
N SER A 93 -12.82 12.12 -1.43
CA SER A 93 -11.69 12.76 -0.74
C SER A 93 -12.12 13.87 0.23
N ASP A 94 -12.50 13.48 1.44
CA ASP A 94 -12.96 14.33 2.54
C ASP A 94 -11.96 14.46 3.71
N GLY A 95 -10.73 13.98 3.54
CA GLY A 95 -9.70 13.97 4.59
C GLY A 95 -9.96 12.99 5.75
N VAL A 96 -10.98 12.13 5.63
CA VAL A 96 -11.40 11.17 6.66
C VAL A 96 -11.12 9.74 6.19
N ALA A 97 -10.44 8.96 7.05
CA ALA A 97 -10.26 7.53 6.86
C ALA A 97 -11.43 6.78 7.52
N GLY A 98 -12.39 6.37 6.69
CA GLY A 98 -13.59 5.63 7.08
C GLY A 98 -13.68 4.27 6.39
N THR A 99 -14.84 3.61 6.52
CA THR A 99 -15.06 2.21 6.10
C THR A 99 -14.61 1.92 4.67
N GLU A 100 -15.05 2.71 3.67
CA GLU A 100 -14.69 2.49 2.25
C GLU A 100 -13.17 2.54 2.01
N MET A 101 -12.47 3.45 2.71
CA MET A 101 -11.02 3.55 2.61
C MET A 101 -10.34 2.34 3.24
N PHE A 102 -10.83 1.89 4.40
CA PHE A 102 -10.28 0.71 5.08
C PHE A 102 -10.50 -0.56 4.26
N GLU A 103 -11.68 -0.73 3.66
CA GLU A 103 -11.95 -1.83 2.72
C GLU A 103 -10.98 -1.81 1.53
N LYS A 104 -10.68 -0.62 1.00
CA LYS A 104 -9.68 -0.49 -0.07
C LYS A 104 -8.27 -0.84 0.41
N ILE A 105 -7.90 -0.49 1.64
CA ILE A 105 -6.63 -0.91 2.25
C ILE A 105 -6.58 -2.44 2.40
N TYR A 106 -7.64 -3.08 2.91
CA TYR A 106 -7.70 -4.53 3.08
C TYR A 106 -7.56 -5.27 1.73
N ALA A 107 -8.17 -4.74 0.67
CA ALA A 107 -8.00 -5.29 -0.68
C ALA A 107 -6.56 -5.18 -1.23
N LEU A 108 -5.72 -4.34 -0.62
CA LEU A 108 -4.32 -4.15 -0.97
C LEU A 108 -3.37 -4.81 0.04
N GLN A 109 -3.88 -5.40 1.13
CA GLN A 109 -3.07 -5.88 2.26
C GLN A 109 -3.08 -7.41 2.34
N ASP A 110 -1.90 -7.98 2.58
CA ASP A 110 -1.71 -9.40 2.91
C ASP A 110 -1.75 -9.64 4.43
N ASN A 111 -1.88 -10.92 4.80
CA ASN A 111 -2.01 -11.36 6.20
C ASN A 111 -0.82 -10.97 7.09
N ASP A 112 0.37 -10.75 6.53
CA ASP A 112 1.58 -10.34 7.25
C ASP A 112 1.83 -8.81 7.18
N CYS A 113 0.80 -8.06 6.78
CA CYS A 113 0.73 -6.61 6.66
C CYS A 113 1.40 -6.01 5.43
N THR A 114 2.08 -6.81 4.59
CA THR A 114 2.65 -6.29 3.34
C THR A 114 1.54 -5.92 2.37
N PRO A 115 1.81 -5.05 1.38
CA PRO A 115 0.90 -4.92 0.25
C PRO A 115 0.96 -6.16 -0.64
N ILE A 116 -0.13 -6.46 -1.34
CA ILE A 116 -0.31 -7.69 -2.16
C ILE A 116 0.69 -7.87 -3.33
N HIS A 117 1.49 -6.84 -3.66
CA HIS A 117 2.44 -6.89 -4.77
C HIS A 117 3.91 -6.90 -4.34
N PHE A 118 4.20 -6.85 -3.03
CA PHE A 118 5.57 -6.88 -2.50
C PHE A 118 5.62 -7.75 -1.25
N ALA A 119 6.59 -8.66 -1.17
CA ALA A 119 6.70 -9.60 -0.06
C ALA A 119 8.02 -9.43 0.71
N TYR A 120 8.03 -9.76 2.00
CA TYR A 120 9.28 -9.78 2.78
C TYR A 120 10.35 -10.70 2.19
N SER A 121 9.96 -11.83 1.60
CA SER A 121 10.90 -12.77 0.97
C SER A 121 11.60 -12.15 -0.24
N GLU A 122 10.91 -11.32 -1.03
CA GLU A 122 11.52 -10.56 -2.12
C GLU A 122 12.47 -9.47 -1.58
N MET A 123 12.09 -8.83 -0.48
CA MET A 123 12.87 -7.73 0.11
C MET A 123 14.11 -8.19 0.90
N ASP A 124 14.13 -9.45 1.36
CA ASP A 124 15.27 -10.05 2.10
C ASP A 124 16.09 -11.02 1.25
N ASP A 125 15.85 -11.13 -0.06
CA ASP A 125 16.55 -12.12 -0.88
C ASP A 125 18.05 -11.80 -1.08
N ASN A 126 18.83 -12.81 -1.46
CA ASN A 126 20.26 -12.73 -1.80
C ASN A 126 21.14 -12.16 -0.69
N CYS A 127 21.51 -10.88 -0.83
CA CYS A 127 22.49 -10.17 -0.01
C CYS A 127 22.01 -9.88 1.42
N GLY A 128 20.73 -10.11 1.67
CA GLY A 128 20.05 -10.01 2.94
C GLY A 128 19.67 -11.35 3.60
N ALA A 129 19.57 -12.44 2.81
CA ALA A 129 18.82 -13.70 3.04
C ALA A 129 19.10 -14.45 4.34
N ASN A 130 18.81 -13.78 5.45
CA ASN A 130 19.07 -14.20 6.81
C ASN A 130 17.99 -13.62 7.73
N ASN A 131 16.76 -13.53 7.23
CA ASN A 131 15.60 -13.04 7.95
C ASN A 131 15.84 -11.63 8.51
N PHE A 132 16.37 -10.72 7.67
CA PHE A 132 16.73 -9.34 8.01
C PHE A 132 17.85 -9.19 9.07
N ASN A 133 18.62 -10.24 9.36
CA ASN A 133 19.74 -10.17 10.31
C ASN A 133 21.04 -9.67 9.66
N GLY A 134 21.92 -9.11 10.50
CA GLY A 134 23.26 -8.69 10.10
C GLY A 134 23.32 -7.29 9.47
N GLY A 135 22.24 -6.51 9.55
CA GLY A 135 22.23 -5.09 9.20
C GLY A 135 22.63 -4.19 10.36
N LYS A 136 22.50 -2.87 10.14
CA LYS A 136 22.85 -1.81 11.10
C LYS A 136 21.81 -1.59 12.21
N VAL A 137 20.70 -2.30 12.14
CA VAL A 137 19.58 -2.27 13.11
C VAL A 137 19.11 -3.69 13.39
N SER A 138 18.29 -3.90 14.42
CA SER A 138 17.71 -5.23 14.67
C SER A 138 16.86 -5.69 13.50
N ALA A 139 16.70 -7.01 13.32
CA ALA A 139 15.88 -7.58 12.27
C ALA A 139 14.42 -7.07 12.33
N GLU A 140 13.87 -6.86 13.53
CA GLU A 140 12.53 -6.31 13.73
C GLU A 140 12.46 -4.84 13.26
N ALA A 141 13.51 -4.05 13.54
CA ALA A 141 13.59 -2.67 13.07
C ALA A 141 13.73 -2.61 11.54
N ALA A 142 14.56 -3.47 10.95
CA ALA A 142 14.72 -3.59 9.51
C ALA A 142 13.39 -3.99 8.85
N LYS A 143 12.68 -4.99 9.38
CA LYS A 143 11.33 -5.38 8.90
C LYS A 143 10.32 -4.24 8.98
N ARG A 144 10.28 -3.48 10.09
CA ARG A 144 9.39 -2.30 10.19
C ARG A 144 9.72 -1.23 9.16
N ASN A 145 11.01 -0.98 8.91
CA ASN A 145 11.45 -0.05 7.89
C ASN A 145 11.06 -0.54 6.49
N THR A 146 11.24 -1.84 6.23
CA THR A 146 10.90 -2.47 4.95
C THR A 146 9.40 -2.50 4.71
N LEU A 147 8.59 -2.67 5.75
CA LEU A 147 7.13 -2.58 5.65
C LEU A 147 6.68 -1.21 5.12
N ARG A 148 7.25 -0.13 5.68
CA ARG A 148 7.00 1.23 5.17
C ARG A 148 7.44 1.36 3.72
N MET A 149 8.62 0.86 3.37
CA MET A 149 9.11 0.86 1.98
C MET A 149 8.09 0.18 1.07
N MET A 150 7.63 -1.02 1.39
CA MET A 150 6.68 -1.76 0.56
C MET A 150 5.38 -0.97 0.32
N TRP A 151 4.82 -0.32 1.33
CA TRP A 151 3.62 0.52 1.14
C TRP A 151 3.88 1.79 0.32
N GLN A 152 5.09 2.36 0.37
CA GLN A 152 5.51 3.43 -0.55
C GLN A 152 5.64 2.90 -1.99
N LEU A 153 6.17 1.69 -2.16
CA LEU A 153 6.31 1.02 -3.44
C LEU A 153 4.96 0.63 -4.04
N GLU A 154 3.98 0.23 -3.24
CA GLU A 154 2.61 -0.03 -3.72
C GLU A 154 1.97 1.24 -4.30
N ALA A 155 2.11 2.37 -3.61
CA ALA A 155 1.67 3.66 -4.15
C ALA A 155 2.41 4.03 -5.44
N MET A 156 3.72 3.78 -5.49
CA MET A 156 4.54 4.02 -6.68
C MET A 156 4.13 3.15 -7.87
N ARG A 157 3.88 1.86 -7.63
CA ARG A 157 3.36 0.89 -8.61
C ARG A 157 2.03 1.37 -9.20
N HIS A 158 1.10 1.80 -8.35
CA HIS A 158 -0.19 2.31 -8.80
C HIS A 158 -0.05 3.57 -9.68
N LYS A 159 0.78 4.55 -9.26
CA LYS A 159 1.07 5.76 -10.06
C LYS A 159 1.72 5.47 -11.40
N LEU A 160 2.38 4.32 -11.54
CA LEU A 160 3.00 3.85 -12.77
C LEU A 160 2.07 3.03 -13.67
N GLY A 161 0.77 3.01 -13.35
CA GLY A 161 -0.27 2.31 -14.10
C GLY A 161 -0.36 0.83 -13.78
N ASP A 162 -0.18 0.47 -12.50
CA ASP A 162 -0.30 -0.91 -11.99
C ASP A 162 0.60 -1.93 -12.72
N ARG A 163 1.74 -1.46 -13.24
CA ARG A 163 2.73 -2.31 -13.92
C ARG A 163 3.69 -2.94 -12.89
N PRO A 164 4.05 -4.23 -13.02
CA PRO A 164 4.99 -4.87 -12.12
C PRO A 164 6.34 -4.14 -12.04
N MET A 165 6.86 -3.96 -10.83
CA MET A 165 8.19 -3.44 -10.54
C MET A 165 9.04 -4.58 -10.01
N VAL A 166 10.19 -4.85 -10.64
CA VAL A 166 11.03 -6.00 -10.28
C VAL A 166 12.14 -5.54 -9.35
N VAL A 167 12.05 -5.91 -8.08
CA VAL A 167 13.11 -5.68 -7.08
C VAL A 167 14.33 -6.49 -7.47
N SER A 168 15.49 -5.84 -7.59
CA SER A 168 16.78 -6.52 -7.72
C SER A 168 17.42 -6.76 -6.36
N ILE A 169 17.33 -5.78 -5.46
CA ILE A 169 17.89 -5.89 -4.12
C ILE A 169 17.20 -4.90 -3.17
N SER A 170 16.96 -5.29 -1.93
CA SER A 170 16.46 -4.40 -0.89
C SER A 170 17.28 -4.52 0.38
N PHE A 171 16.92 -5.34 1.36
CA PHE A 171 17.76 -5.50 2.54
C PHE A 171 19.13 -6.09 2.17
N ARG A 172 20.19 -5.51 2.74
CA ARG A 172 21.56 -6.02 2.63
C ARG A 172 22.18 -6.12 4.01
N SER A 173 22.75 -7.26 4.35
CA SER A 173 23.62 -7.36 5.54
C SER A 173 24.86 -6.48 5.39
N GLU A 174 25.50 -6.11 6.49
CA GLU A 174 26.76 -5.35 6.49
C GLU A 174 27.88 -6.12 5.77
N SER A 175 27.96 -7.44 5.99
CA SER A 175 28.97 -8.29 5.36
C SER A 175 28.81 -8.34 3.84
N CYS A 176 27.57 -8.46 3.36
CA CYS A 176 27.30 -8.46 1.93
C CYS A 176 27.45 -7.07 1.31
N ASN A 177 27.03 -6.00 2.01
CA ASN A 177 27.28 -4.64 1.56
C ASN A 177 28.78 -4.36 1.40
N ALA A 178 29.63 -4.86 2.31
CA ALA A 178 31.08 -4.75 2.20
C ALA A 178 31.65 -5.58 1.03
N SER A 179 31.14 -6.79 0.78
CA SER A 179 31.65 -7.66 -0.30
C SER A 179 31.41 -7.11 -1.70
N VAL A 180 30.37 -6.29 -1.88
CA VAL A 180 30.06 -5.60 -3.15
C VAL A 180 30.65 -4.18 -3.21
N GLY A 181 31.44 -3.77 -2.22
CA GLY A 181 32.03 -2.43 -2.16
C GLY A 181 31.01 -1.31 -1.91
N GLY A 182 29.88 -1.62 -1.28
CA GLY A 182 28.82 -0.66 -0.98
C GLY A 182 29.23 0.40 0.04
N SER A 183 28.54 1.54 0.01
CA SER A 183 28.78 2.63 0.97
C SER A 183 28.58 2.16 2.43
N PRO A 184 29.45 2.54 3.38
CA PRO A 184 29.27 2.25 4.81
C PRO A 184 28.02 2.89 5.43
N THR A 185 27.43 3.88 4.77
CA THR A 185 26.20 4.56 5.21
C THR A 185 24.96 4.13 4.42
N SER A 186 25.06 3.06 3.62
CA SER A 186 23.98 2.62 2.74
C SER A 186 22.69 2.25 3.48
N ARG A 187 21.55 2.77 3.00
CA ARG A 187 20.22 2.54 3.57
C ARG A 187 19.69 1.11 3.41
N HIS A 188 20.29 0.32 2.52
CA HIS A 188 19.97 -1.11 2.39
C HIS A 188 20.19 -1.86 3.70
N MET A 189 21.23 -1.50 4.48
CA MET A 189 21.55 -2.14 5.77
C MET A 189 20.59 -1.79 6.90
N TYR A 190 19.64 -0.88 6.64
CA TYR A 190 18.60 -0.46 7.59
C TYR A 190 17.21 -0.97 7.18
N GLY A 191 17.09 -1.70 6.06
CA GLY A 191 15.79 -2.04 5.47
C GLY A 191 15.05 -0.82 4.92
N GLN A 192 15.79 0.21 4.51
CA GLN A 192 15.26 1.51 4.08
C GLN A 192 15.54 1.82 2.61
N ALA A 193 15.98 0.84 1.81
CA ALA A 193 16.29 1.05 0.40
C ALA A 193 15.88 -0.14 -0.46
N THR A 194 15.59 0.16 -1.73
CA THR A 194 15.25 -0.83 -2.75
C THR A 194 15.81 -0.38 -4.10
N ASP A 195 16.44 -1.31 -4.80
CA ASP A 195 16.87 -1.14 -6.19
C ASP A 195 15.92 -1.91 -7.11
N PHE A 196 15.57 -1.31 -8.24
CA PHE A 196 14.73 -1.90 -9.28
C PHE A 196 15.53 -2.23 -10.53
N SER A 197 15.32 -3.44 -11.05
CA SER A 197 15.99 -3.88 -12.28
C SER A 197 15.32 -3.35 -13.55
N THR A 198 16.07 -3.37 -14.66
CA THR A 198 15.58 -3.10 -16.03
C THR A 198 14.51 -4.08 -16.52
N ARG A 199 14.23 -5.17 -15.79
CA ARG A 199 13.15 -6.12 -16.10
C ARG A 199 11.78 -5.62 -15.62
N SER A 200 11.72 -4.49 -14.92
CA SER A 200 10.48 -3.84 -14.51
C SER A 200 9.63 -3.44 -15.72
N GLY A 201 8.31 -3.44 -15.56
CA GLY A 201 7.40 -2.94 -16.59
C GLY A 201 7.60 -1.44 -16.88
N PRO A 202 7.75 -0.59 -15.85
CA PRO A 202 8.21 0.79 -16.00
C PRO A 202 9.72 0.89 -16.31
N THR A 203 10.10 1.90 -17.09
CA THR A 203 11.53 2.19 -17.31
C THR A 203 12.18 2.76 -16.05
N LEU A 204 13.53 2.72 -15.99
CA LEU A 204 14.28 3.33 -14.88
C LEU A 204 13.93 4.82 -14.68
N CYS A 205 13.80 5.60 -15.75
CA CYS A 205 13.39 6.99 -15.64
C CYS A 205 11.94 7.17 -15.20
N GLN A 206 11.01 6.32 -15.65
CA GLN A 206 9.64 6.35 -15.15
C GLN A 206 9.60 6.10 -13.64
N MET A 207 10.37 5.11 -13.15
CA MET A 207 10.49 4.84 -11.72
C MET A 207 11.11 6.03 -10.97
N TYR A 208 12.20 6.60 -11.48
CA TYR A 208 12.83 7.80 -10.90
C TYR A 208 11.83 8.95 -10.72
N HIS A 209 11.01 9.26 -11.73
CA HIS A 209 10.03 10.35 -11.62
C HIS A 209 8.87 10.01 -10.68
N ALA A 210 8.36 8.77 -10.69
CA ALA A 210 7.28 8.36 -9.80
C ALA A 210 7.72 8.33 -8.32
N ALA A 211 8.97 7.97 -8.06
CA ALA A 211 9.54 7.95 -6.71
C ALA A 211 9.52 9.33 -6.03
N LYS A 212 9.63 10.43 -6.79
CA LYS A 212 9.62 11.81 -6.25
C LYS A 212 8.34 12.15 -5.50
N THR A 213 7.22 11.54 -5.90
CA THR A 213 5.90 11.72 -5.26
C THR A 213 5.54 10.55 -4.34
N SER A 214 6.45 9.61 -4.10
CA SER A 214 6.19 8.38 -3.35
C SER A 214 6.91 8.33 -1.99
N GLY A 215 7.41 9.47 -1.53
CA GLY A 215 7.93 9.64 -0.16
C GLY A 215 9.37 9.18 0.04
N PHE A 216 10.16 9.09 -1.03
CA PHE A 216 11.58 8.73 -0.95
C PHE A 216 12.49 9.96 -0.94
N GLU A 217 13.43 10.00 0.00
CA GLU A 217 14.43 11.07 0.11
C GLU A 217 15.64 10.84 -0.77
N GLU A 218 16.07 9.61 -0.96
CA GLU A 218 17.15 9.26 -1.87
C GLU A 218 16.58 8.58 -3.11
N ILE A 219 16.86 9.12 -4.29
CA ILE A 219 16.43 8.56 -5.57
C ILE A 219 17.59 8.71 -6.56
N LEU A 220 18.19 7.60 -6.93
CA LEU A 220 19.34 7.56 -7.85
C LEU A 220 18.98 6.71 -9.07
N GLY A 221 19.50 7.08 -10.24
CA GLY A 221 19.19 6.38 -11.47
C GLY A 221 20.11 6.76 -12.62
N PRO A 222 19.69 6.53 -13.88
CA PRO A 222 20.52 6.71 -15.05
C PRO A 222 21.27 8.04 -15.08
N GLY A 223 22.58 7.96 -15.28
CA GLY A 223 23.53 9.06 -15.31
C GLY A 223 24.21 9.36 -13.97
N TYR A 224 23.67 8.88 -12.84
CA TYR A 224 24.38 8.95 -11.56
C TYR A 224 25.42 7.82 -11.48
N PRO A 225 26.64 8.07 -10.95
CA PRO A 225 27.70 7.06 -10.88
C PRO A 225 27.22 5.75 -10.25
N GLY A 226 27.40 4.63 -10.96
CA GLY A 226 27.01 3.30 -10.49
C GLY A 226 25.51 2.97 -10.58
N HIS A 227 24.67 3.83 -11.17
CA HIS A 227 23.20 3.66 -11.19
C HIS A 227 22.59 3.71 -12.60
N ASN A 228 23.36 3.30 -13.62
CA ASN A 228 22.87 3.29 -15.01
C ASN A 228 21.95 2.11 -15.35
N ASP A 229 21.99 1.04 -14.55
CA ASP A 229 21.32 -0.24 -14.80
C ASP A 229 20.21 -0.56 -13.78
N HIS A 230 19.93 0.35 -12.85
CA HIS A 230 18.84 0.24 -11.89
C HIS A 230 18.34 1.62 -11.45
N THR A 231 17.18 1.65 -10.79
CA THR A 231 16.71 2.82 -10.04
C THR A 231 16.74 2.48 -8.57
N HIS A 232 17.46 3.28 -7.80
CA HIS A 232 17.56 3.20 -6.36
C HIS A 232 16.55 4.14 -5.71
N VAL A 233 15.83 3.68 -4.69
CA VAL A 233 15.01 4.51 -3.82
C VAL A 233 15.31 4.20 -2.35
N ALA A 234 15.36 5.22 -1.51
CA ALA A 234 15.50 5.03 -0.07
C ALA A 234 14.83 6.12 0.78
N ASN A 235 14.45 5.73 1.99
CA ASN A 235 14.12 6.65 3.08
C ASN A 235 15.42 7.08 3.79
N ASP A 236 15.99 8.20 3.39
CA ASP A 236 17.23 8.78 3.94
C ASP A 236 16.93 10.08 4.73
N PRO A 237 17.64 10.41 5.82
CA PRO A 237 17.54 11.69 6.50
C PRO A 237 17.88 12.92 5.62
N VAL A 238 18.64 12.74 4.55
CA VAL A 238 19.08 13.78 3.62
C VAL A 238 18.50 13.51 2.24
N ARG A 239 17.82 14.50 1.67
CA ARG A 239 17.28 14.39 0.32
C ARG A 239 18.40 14.45 -0.73
N THR A 240 18.49 13.40 -1.54
CA THR A 240 19.41 13.30 -2.68
C THR A 240 18.69 12.70 -3.88
N TRP A 241 18.35 13.52 -4.88
CA TRP A 241 17.72 13.06 -6.12
C TRP A 241 18.64 13.33 -7.30
N SER A 242 19.09 12.29 -8.00
CA SER A 242 19.97 12.46 -9.15
C SER A 242 19.86 11.31 -10.15
N ALA A 243 19.45 11.64 -11.36
CA ALA A 243 19.46 10.75 -12.51
C ALA A 243 19.54 11.64 -13.76
N PRO A 244 20.69 12.22 -14.11
CA PRO A 244 20.80 13.24 -15.17
C PRO A 244 20.51 12.74 -16.58
N ASN A 245 20.40 11.42 -16.78
CA ASN A 245 19.92 10.82 -18.03
C ASN A 245 18.41 10.50 -17.98
N CYS A 246 17.74 11.01 -16.95
CA CYS A 246 16.31 11.20 -16.79
C CYS A 246 16.05 12.70 -16.51
#